data_AF-A0A444V657-F1
#
_entry.id   AF-A0A444V657-F1
#
_cell.length_a   1.000
_cell.length_b   1.000
_cell.length_c   1.000
_cell.angle_alpha   90.00
_cell.angle_beta   90.00
_cell.angle_gamma   90.00
#
_symmetry.space_group_name_H-M   'P 1'
#
loop_
_entity.id
_entity.type
_entity.pdbx_description
1 polymer ?
#
loop_
_entity_poly.entity_id
_entity_poly.type
_entity_poly.pdbx_seq_one_letter_code
_entity_poly.pdbx_strand_id
1 'polypeptide(L)'
;MLLPDIGMQTVFQFQMTMELHIFCRSCSKSICCTCTVLAHKPHDYADIKLEAQLQKQDLTQMSTALVEKEKEFAKICQDLLSLQDRSQHHKKELVEQIKASVKEALRKVEEKGEALLEELEGLYTVKEVEIKGRIVQTENVLRRIEASRGLVDNMITYAAWKEVMEMQDFVKSALRQLQSEQPLNMDSEETTVRFIQTTQEPSELLGSLVVSNCKRASAEQKEKKKTHSTEKKNGIHDGMRRTVPNELKLIFRPYCSNVSECVTGPYFSTNRGTHSC
;
A
#
# COMPACT_ATOMS: atom_id res chain seq x y z
N MET A 1 20.34 107.33 -4.29
CA MET A 1 19.77 106.47 -3.23
C MET A 1 18.92 105.42 -3.90
N LEU A 2 19.18 104.17 -3.52
CA LEU A 2 18.61 102.93 -4.03
C LEU A 2 17.08 102.88 -3.90
N LEU A 3 16.41 102.36 -4.93
CA LEU A 3 15.14 101.65 -4.84
C LEU A 3 15.27 100.38 -5.71
N PRO A 4 14.68 99.25 -5.30
CA PRO A 4 15.32 97.95 -5.38
C PRO A 4 14.81 97.08 -6.52
N ASP A 5 15.70 96.16 -6.91
CA ASP A 5 15.50 94.95 -7.71
C ASP A 5 14.09 94.36 -7.64
N ILE A 6 13.30 94.64 -8.68
CA ILE A 6 12.17 93.81 -9.07
C ILE A 6 12.75 92.75 -10.01
N GLY A 7 13.22 91.64 -9.46
CA GLY A 7 13.70 90.55 -10.30
C GLY A 7 14.62 89.60 -9.56
N MET A 8 14.06 88.47 -9.12
CA MET A 8 14.69 87.14 -9.07
C MET A 8 14.12 86.24 -7.97
N GLN A 9 13.28 86.75 -7.06
CA GLN A 9 12.70 85.90 -6.01
C GLN A 9 11.42 85.16 -6.46
N THR A 10 10.73 85.64 -7.51
CA THR A 10 9.50 84.99 -8.02
C THR A 10 9.74 83.85 -9.00
N VAL A 11 10.96 83.69 -9.51
CA VAL A 11 11.28 82.62 -10.49
C VAL A 11 11.79 81.35 -9.81
N PHE A 12 12.36 81.47 -8.60
CA PHE A 12 13.00 80.35 -7.90
C PHE A 12 12.08 79.59 -6.93
N GLN A 13 10.88 80.09 -6.68
CA GLN A 13 9.87 79.43 -5.85
C GLN A 13 8.74 78.77 -6.68
N PHE A 14 8.90 78.74 -8.02
CA PHE A 14 8.06 78.00 -8.96
C PHE A 14 8.63 76.61 -9.34
N GLN A 15 9.69 76.16 -8.65
CA GLN A 15 10.17 74.77 -8.68
C GLN A 15 9.59 73.92 -7.53
N MET A 16 8.72 74.48 -6.70
CA MET A 16 7.89 73.70 -5.78
C MET A 16 6.63 73.24 -6.54
N THR A 17 6.55 71.93 -6.76
CA THR A 17 5.41 71.18 -7.28
C THR A 17 4.95 71.54 -8.70
N MET A 18 5.79 71.29 -9.73
CA MET A 18 5.21 70.90 -11.03
C MET A 18 4.53 69.55 -10.81
N GLU A 19 3.25 69.57 -10.44
CA GLU A 19 2.45 68.38 -10.34
C GLU A 19 2.44 67.67 -11.71
N LEU A 20 2.98 66.45 -11.74
CA LEU A 20 3.04 65.59 -12.92
C LEU A 20 1.61 65.10 -13.23
N HIS A 21 0.84 65.92 -13.96
CA HIS A 21 -0.57 65.62 -14.27
C HIS A 21 -0.79 64.85 -15.57
N ILE A 22 0.27 64.56 -16.34
CA ILE A 22 0.17 63.94 -17.66
C ILE A 22 0.93 62.60 -17.67
N PHE A 23 0.34 61.56 -18.23
CA PHE A 23 1.01 60.28 -18.48
C PHE A 23 1.24 60.10 -19.99
N CYS A 24 2.49 59.88 -20.39
CA CYS A 24 2.83 59.54 -21.78
C CYS A 24 2.76 58.02 -21.96
N ARG A 25 1.79 57.54 -22.73
CA ARG A 25 1.56 56.11 -22.99
C ARG A 25 2.68 55.49 -23.82
N SER A 26 3.18 56.23 -24.81
CA SER A 26 4.29 55.77 -25.67
C SER A 26 5.59 55.52 -24.90
N CYS A 27 5.78 56.18 -23.75
CA CYS A 27 6.97 56.03 -22.91
C CYS A 27 6.70 55.40 -21.54
N SER A 28 5.44 55.07 -21.24
CA SER A 28 4.97 54.51 -19.97
C SER A 28 5.48 55.28 -18.73
N LYS A 29 5.47 56.62 -18.77
CA LYS A 29 5.98 57.47 -17.67
C LYS A 29 5.13 58.72 -17.46
N SER A 30 5.11 59.23 -16.23
CA SER A 30 4.53 60.53 -15.89
C SER A 30 5.46 61.66 -16.34
N ILE A 31 4.89 62.72 -16.92
CA ILE A 31 5.61 63.86 -17.47
C ILE A 31 4.93 65.18 -17.04
N CYS A 32 5.71 66.27 -17.01
CA CYS A 32 5.18 67.60 -16.78
C CYS A 32 4.84 68.29 -18.11
N CYS A 33 4.06 69.38 -18.08
CA CYS A 33 3.66 70.11 -19.29
C CYS A 33 4.85 70.54 -20.16
N THR A 34 5.95 70.95 -19.54
CA THR A 34 7.19 71.33 -20.23
C THR A 34 7.78 70.15 -21.00
N CYS A 35 7.84 68.96 -20.39
CA CYS A 35 8.29 67.74 -21.06
C CYS A 35 7.37 67.32 -22.21
N THR A 36 6.05 67.54 -22.07
CA THR A 36 5.07 67.27 -23.13
C THR A 36 5.40 68.04 -24.40
N VAL A 37 5.65 69.35 -24.28
CA VAL A 37 5.91 70.22 -25.45
C VAL A 37 7.30 70.00 -26.04
N LEU A 38 8.33 69.85 -25.19
CA LEU A 38 9.73 69.82 -25.64
C LEU A 38 10.16 68.47 -26.23
N ALA A 39 9.67 67.35 -25.69
CA ALA A 39 10.20 66.02 -26.01
C ALA A 39 9.13 64.98 -26.37
N HIS A 40 7.87 65.19 -25.96
CA HIS A 40 6.80 64.21 -26.11
C HIS A 40 5.65 64.68 -27.01
N LYS A 41 5.87 65.75 -27.80
CA LYS A 41 4.86 66.35 -28.68
C LYS A 41 4.22 65.36 -29.67
N PRO A 42 4.95 64.38 -30.27
CA PRO A 42 4.34 63.41 -31.17
C PRO A 42 3.80 62.15 -30.47
N HIS A 43 3.89 62.06 -29.13
CA HIS A 43 3.50 60.84 -28.40
C HIS A 43 2.04 60.90 -27.95
N ASP A 44 1.45 59.71 -27.70
CA ASP A 44 0.14 59.61 -27.06
C ASP A 44 0.27 59.91 -25.56
N TYR A 45 -0.55 60.83 -25.05
CA TYR A 45 -0.57 61.21 -23.64
C TYR A 45 -2.00 61.43 -23.14
N ALA A 46 -2.22 61.10 -21.88
CA ALA A 46 -3.51 61.18 -21.21
C ALA A 46 -3.38 61.86 -19.84
N ASP A 47 -4.51 62.26 -19.26
CA ASP A 47 -4.57 62.70 -17.87
C ASP A 47 -4.12 61.55 -16.95
N ILE A 48 -3.22 61.86 -16.01
CA ILE A 48 -2.61 60.85 -15.13
C ILE A 48 -3.64 60.17 -14.23
N LYS A 49 -4.70 60.86 -13.81
CA LYS A 49 -5.74 60.29 -12.95
C LYS A 49 -6.59 59.30 -13.73
N LEU A 50 -6.96 59.66 -14.97
CA LEU A 50 -7.71 58.76 -15.84
C LEU A 50 -6.90 57.51 -16.19
N GLU A 51 -5.62 57.66 -16.55
CA GLU A 51 -4.75 56.51 -16.84
C GLU A 51 -4.53 55.65 -15.59
N ALA A 52 -4.29 56.25 -14.42
CA ALA A 52 -4.16 55.51 -13.17
C ALA A 52 -5.44 54.74 -12.80
N GLN A 53 -6.63 55.28 -13.11
CA GLN A 53 -7.90 54.57 -12.92
C GLN A 53 -8.01 53.35 -13.85
N LEU A 54 -7.66 53.49 -15.13
CA LEU A 54 -7.65 52.39 -16.10
C LEU A 54 -6.68 51.28 -15.68
N GLN A 55 -5.44 51.64 -15.32
CA GLN A 55 -4.45 50.66 -14.87
C GLN A 55 -4.87 49.97 -13.56
N LYS A 56 -5.48 50.70 -12.62
CA LYS A 56 -6.05 50.10 -11.40
C LYS A 56 -7.16 49.11 -11.71
N GLN A 57 -8.01 49.41 -12.69
CA GLN A 57 -9.07 48.50 -13.11
C GLN A 57 -8.50 47.22 -13.74
N ASP A 58 -7.51 47.35 -14.64
CA ASP A 58 -6.85 46.21 -15.28
C ASP A 58 -6.15 45.31 -14.24
N LEU A 59 -5.37 45.90 -13.33
CA LEU A 59 -4.72 45.17 -12.23
C LEU A 59 -5.75 44.49 -11.31
N THR A 60 -6.90 45.12 -11.08
CA THR A 60 -7.98 44.52 -10.27
C THR A 60 -8.60 43.32 -10.98
N GLN A 61 -8.79 43.39 -12.30
CA GLN A 61 -9.28 42.27 -13.10
C GLN A 61 -8.28 41.11 -13.11
N MET A 62 -7.00 41.40 -13.35
CA MET A 62 -5.93 40.39 -13.31
C MET A 62 -5.80 39.74 -11.93
N SER A 63 -5.85 40.53 -10.86
CA SER A 63 -5.83 40.04 -9.47
C SER A 63 -7.02 39.12 -9.18
N THR A 64 -8.22 39.51 -9.62
CA THR A 64 -9.43 38.67 -9.48
C THR A 64 -9.29 37.34 -10.21
N ALA A 65 -8.71 37.33 -11.42
CA ALA A 65 -8.44 36.11 -12.17
C ALA A 65 -7.43 35.18 -11.45
N LEU A 66 -6.41 35.75 -10.79
CA LEU A 66 -5.45 34.99 -9.99
C LEU A 66 -6.11 34.33 -8.78
N VAL A 67 -7.04 35.01 -8.10
CA VAL A 67 -7.80 34.44 -6.97
C VAL A 67 -8.61 33.21 -7.40
N GLU A 68 -9.25 33.26 -8.57
CA GLU A 68 -9.98 32.09 -9.08
C GLU A 68 -9.05 30.93 -9.46
N LYS A 69 -7.87 31.25 -10.02
CA LYS A 69 -6.84 30.23 -10.28
C LYS A 69 -6.30 29.62 -9.00
N GLU A 70 -6.04 30.43 -7.97
CA GLU A 70 -5.60 29.95 -6.66
C GLU A 70 -6.60 28.93 -6.09
N LYS A 71 -7.91 29.21 -6.16
CA LYS A 71 -8.95 28.27 -5.72
C LYS A 71 -8.94 26.96 -6.51
N GLU A 72 -8.76 27.03 -7.83
CA GLU A 72 -8.67 25.85 -8.70
C GLU A 72 -7.48 24.96 -8.31
N PHE A 73 -6.30 25.57 -8.15
CA PHE A 73 -5.09 24.84 -7.75
C PHE A 73 -5.18 24.32 -6.32
N ALA A 74 -5.74 25.09 -5.38
CA ALA A 74 -5.94 24.64 -4.01
C ALA A 74 -6.82 23.39 -3.96
N LYS A 75 -7.91 23.36 -4.74
CA LYS A 75 -8.78 22.19 -4.87
C LYS A 75 -8.02 20.98 -5.44
N ILE A 76 -7.29 21.15 -6.54
CA ILE A 76 -6.50 20.06 -7.14
C ILE A 76 -5.46 19.54 -6.14
N CYS A 77 -4.78 20.41 -5.41
CA CYS A 77 -3.84 20.02 -4.36
C CYS A 77 -4.51 19.18 -3.27
N GLN A 78 -5.70 19.57 -2.80
CA GLN A 78 -6.46 18.79 -1.82
C GLN A 78 -6.89 17.43 -2.38
N ASP A 79 -7.33 17.37 -3.64
CA ASP A 79 -7.70 16.12 -4.33
C ASP A 79 -6.49 15.17 -4.46
N LEU A 80 -5.30 15.71 -4.77
CA LEU A 80 -4.06 14.94 -4.87
C LEU A 80 -3.59 14.41 -3.51
N LEU A 81 -3.65 15.22 -2.46
CA LEU A 81 -3.33 14.78 -1.09
C LEU A 81 -4.29 13.67 -0.63
N SER A 82 -5.59 13.86 -0.86
CA SER A 82 -6.61 12.84 -0.55
C SER A 82 -6.39 11.55 -1.34
N LEU A 83 -5.97 11.65 -2.60
CA LEU A 83 -5.61 10.48 -3.40
C LEU A 83 -4.37 9.77 -2.85
N GLN A 84 -3.36 10.51 -2.44
CA GLN A 84 -2.14 9.96 -1.84
C GLN A 84 -2.50 9.18 -0.56
N ASP A 85 -3.29 9.77 0.33
CA ASP A 85 -3.71 9.13 1.58
C ASP A 85 -4.51 7.85 1.33
N ARG A 86 -5.48 7.91 0.41
CA ARG A 86 -6.27 6.73 0.00
C ARG A 86 -5.38 5.63 -0.58
N SER A 87 -4.41 5.99 -1.42
CA SER A 87 -3.47 5.03 -1.99
C SER A 87 -2.60 4.38 -0.93
N GLN A 88 -2.14 5.14 0.06
CA GLN A 88 -1.35 4.60 1.18
C GLN A 88 -2.19 3.69 2.08
N HIS A 89 -3.42 4.08 2.38
CA HIS A 89 -4.35 3.25 3.14
C HIS A 89 -4.63 1.93 2.43
N HIS A 90 -4.97 1.99 1.14
CA HIS A 90 -5.24 0.79 0.35
C HIS A 90 -4.02 -0.13 0.25
N LYS A 91 -2.80 0.42 0.14
CA LYS A 91 -1.57 -0.37 0.23
C LYS A 91 -1.46 -1.12 1.56
N LYS A 92 -1.71 -0.45 2.69
CA LYS A 92 -1.67 -1.09 4.01
C LYS A 92 -2.71 -2.21 4.12
N GLU A 93 -3.92 -1.94 3.64
CA GLU A 93 -5.00 -2.92 3.59
C GLU A 93 -4.61 -4.17 2.78
N LEU A 94 -4.06 -4.00 1.57
CA LEU A 94 -3.58 -5.10 0.74
C LEU A 94 -2.46 -5.90 1.42
N VAL A 95 -1.54 -5.24 2.12
CA VAL A 95 -0.48 -5.93 2.89
C VAL A 95 -1.10 -6.83 3.97
N GLU A 96 -2.09 -6.35 4.70
CA GLU A 96 -2.76 -7.17 5.72
C GLU A 96 -3.58 -8.31 5.12
N GLN A 97 -4.25 -8.09 3.98
CA GLN A 97 -4.94 -9.16 3.25
C GLN A 97 -3.98 -10.26 2.78
N ILE A 98 -2.82 -9.90 2.23
CA ILE A 98 -1.80 -10.88 1.82
C ILE A 98 -1.30 -11.68 3.03
N LYS A 99 -0.97 -11.01 4.14
CA LYS A 99 -0.53 -11.69 5.36
C LYS A 99 -1.60 -12.64 5.91
N ALA A 100 -2.87 -12.21 5.92
CA ALA A 100 -3.97 -13.04 6.38
C ALA A 100 -4.15 -14.28 5.49
N SER A 101 -4.06 -14.12 4.17
CA SER A 101 -4.13 -15.23 3.21
C SER A 101 -2.99 -16.23 3.42
N VAL A 102 -1.75 -15.77 3.63
CA VAL A 102 -0.61 -16.63 3.96
C VAL A 102 -0.84 -17.41 5.25
N LYS A 103 -1.29 -16.73 6.31
CA LYS A 103 -1.56 -17.36 7.60
C LYS A 103 -2.63 -18.45 7.48
N GLU A 104 -3.68 -18.17 6.71
CA GLU A 104 -4.76 -19.13 6.48
C GLU A 104 -4.30 -20.33 5.63
N ALA A 105 -3.46 -20.11 4.62
CA ALA A 105 -2.87 -21.20 3.85
C ALA A 105 -2.00 -22.12 4.73
N LEU A 106 -1.15 -21.55 5.59
CA LEU A 106 -0.34 -22.32 6.54
C LEU A 106 -1.21 -23.15 7.49
N ARG A 107 -2.24 -22.52 8.09
CA ARG A 107 -3.17 -23.21 8.99
C ARG A 107 -3.79 -24.44 8.32
N LYS A 108 -4.25 -24.32 7.07
CA LYS A 108 -4.85 -25.44 6.34
C LYS A 108 -3.84 -26.56 6.03
N VAL A 109 -2.61 -26.20 5.70
CA VAL A 109 -1.54 -27.18 5.44
C VAL A 109 -1.19 -27.92 6.74
N GLU A 110 -1.06 -27.22 7.85
CA GLU A 110 -0.82 -27.80 9.17
C GLU A 110 -1.96 -28.73 9.59
N GLU A 111 -3.22 -28.29 9.50
CA GLU A 111 -4.40 -29.11 9.80
C GLU A 111 -4.44 -30.38 8.95
N LYS A 112 -4.08 -30.29 7.66
CA LYS A 112 -4.01 -31.47 6.80
C LYS A 112 -2.87 -32.40 7.20
N GLY A 113 -1.74 -31.84 7.63
CA GLY A 113 -0.60 -32.61 8.16
C GLY A 113 -0.99 -33.39 9.41
N GLU A 114 -1.59 -32.72 10.40
CA GLU A 114 -2.04 -33.36 11.64
C GLU A 114 -3.09 -34.46 11.38
N ALA A 115 -4.06 -34.21 10.49
CA ALA A 115 -5.06 -35.22 10.13
C ALA A 115 -4.44 -36.48 9.50
N LEU A 116 -3.38 -36.34 8.68
CA LEU A 116 -2.66 -37.47 8.09
C LEU A 116 -1.88 -38.26 9.16
N LEU A 117 -1.32 -37.57 10.15
CA LEU A 117 -0.64 -38.20 11.28
C LEU A 117 -1.63 -38.97 12.17
N GLU A 118 -2.79 -38.39 12.45
CA GLU A 118 -3.86 -39.05 13.21
C GLU A 118 -4.40 -40.29 12.47
N GLU A 119 -4.61 -40.20 11.16
CA GLU A 119 -5.00 -41.35 10.33
C GLU A 119 -3.95 -42.47 10.39
N LEU A 120 -2.67 -42.12 10.28
CA LEU A 120 -1.57 -43.08 10.39
C LEU A 120 -1.54 -43.77 11.76
N GLU A 121 -1.62 -42.98 12.84
CA GLU A 121 -1.61 -43.51 14.20
C GLU A 121 -2.80 -44.44 14.46
N GLY A 122 -3.99 -44.07 13.98
CA GLY A 122 -5.19 -44.90 14.07
C GLY A 122 -5.02 -46.25 13.39
N LEU A 123 -4.45 -46.27 12.17
CA LEU A 123 -4.17 -47.51 11.44
C LEU A 123 -3.20 -48.42 12.21
N TYR A 124 -2.14 -47.86 12.78
CA TYR A 124 -1.13 -48.64 13.51
C TYR A 124 -1.62 -49.09 14.88
N THR A 125 -2.47 -48.31 15.56
CA THR A 125 -3.12 -48.72 16.82
C THR A 125 -3.99 -49.96 16.61
N VAL A 126 -4.81 -49.97 15.56
CA VAL A 126 -5.64 -51.13 15.22
C VAL A 126 -4.78 -52.34 14.89
N LYS A 127 -3.74 -52.15 14.07
CA LYS A 127 -2.80 -53.21 13.71
C LYS A 127 -2.07 -53.78 14.93
N GLU A 128 -1.67 -52.93 15.87
CA GLU A 128 -0.99 -53.35 17.09
C GLU A 128 -1.91 -54.23 17.96
N VAL A 129 -3.18 -53.85 18.12
CA VAL A 129 -4.17 -54.65 18.85
C VAL A 129 -4.38 -56.00 18.19
N GLU A 130 -4.48 -56.03 16.86
CA GLU A 130 -4.63 -57.27 16.09
C GLU A 130 -3.43 -58.20 16.29
N ILE A 131 -2.20 -57.68 16.13
CA ILE A 131 -0.96 -58.42 16.34
C ILE A 131 -0.89 -58.97 17.77
N LYS A 132 -1.19 -58.14 18.77
CA LYS A 132 -1.22 -58.57 20.19
C LYS A 132 -2.22 -59.70 20.42
N GLY A 133 -3.42 -59.60 19.85
CA GLY A 133 -4.42 -60.68 19.92
C GLY A 133 -3.91 -61.99 19.32
N ARG A 134 -3.26 -61.93 18.16
CA ARG A 134 -2.68 -63.10 17.48
C ARG A 134 -1.52 -63.70 18.26
N ILE A 135 -0.67 -62.89 18.90
CA ILE A 135 0.39 -63.35 19.80
C ILE A 135 -0.22 -64.14 20.96
N VAL A 136 -1.21 -63.56 21.67
CA VAL A 136 -1.86 -64.22 22.81
C VAL A 136 -2.51 -65.55 22.41
N GLN A 137 -3.18 -65.60 21.25
CA GLN A 137 -3.76 -66.83 20.73
C GLN A 137 -2.69 -67.90 20.47
N THR A 138 -1.58 -67.52 19.83
CA THR A 138 -0.48 -68.43 19.51
C THR A 138 0.20 -68.96 20.77
N GLU A 139 0.45 -68.10 21.76
CA GLU A 139 1.01 -68.49 23.06
C GLU A 139 0.10 -69.46 23.82
N ASN A 140 -1.23 -69.33 23.70
CA ASN A 140 -2.18 -70.24 24.32
C ASN A 140 -2.06 -71.65 23.73
N VAL A 141 -2.02 -71.76 22.40
CA VAL A 141 -1.81 -73.03 21.70
C VAL A 141 -0.46 -73.64 22.11
N LEU A 142 0.61 -72.85 22.16
CA LEU A 142 1.93 -73.31 22.58
C LEU A 142 1.91 -73.89 24.01
N ARG A 143 1.32 -73.16 24.97
CA ARG A 143 1.17 -73.63 26.37
C ARG A 143 0.39 -74.94 26.45
N ARG A 144 -0.66 -75.09 25.64
CA ARG A 144 -1.46 -76.33 25.58
C ARG A 144 -0.65 -77.49 25.02
N ILE A 145 0.19 -77.25 24.01
CA ILE A 145 1.10 -78.26 23.43
C ILE A 145 2.12 -78.70 24.49
N GLU A 146 2.76 -77.75 25.17
CA GLU A 146 3.76 -78.04 26.21
C GLU A 146 3.17 -78.84 27.37
N ALA A 147 2.01 -78.42 27.89
CA ALA A 147 1.32 -79.11 28.97
C ALA A 147 0.87 -80.52 28.55
N SER A 148 0.29 -80.65 27.36
CA SER A 148 -0.15 -81.96 26.82
C SER A 148 1.04 -82.90 26.62
N ARG A 149 2.17 -82.38 26.11
CA ARG A 149 3.39 -83.16 25.93
C ARG A 149 3.94 -83.62 27.28
N GLY A 150 4.06 -82.72 28.26
CA GLY A 150 4.52 -83.07 29.61
C GLY A 150 3.62 -84.11 30.30
N LEU A 151 2.30 -84.03 30.11
CA LEU A 151 1.36 -85.04 30.62
C LEU A 151 1.58 -86.41 29.97
N VAL A 152 1.76 -86.45 28.65
CA VAL A 152 2.02 -87.69 27.91
C VAL A 152 3.37 -88.30 28.30
N ASP A 153 4.42 -87.48 28.43
CA ASP A 153 5.75 -87.93 28.85
C ASP A 153 5.70 -88.57 30.25
N ASN A 154 4.97 -87.95 31.18
CA ASN A 154 4.76 -88.51 32.52
C ASN A 154 3.95 -89.81 32.50
N MET A 155 2.89 -89.88 31.68
CA MET A 155 2.08 -91.08 31.52
C MET A 155 2.89 -92.24 30.93
N ILE A 156 3.76 -91.98 29.95
CA ILE A 156 4.65 -92.99 29.36
C ILE A 156 5.68 -93.48 30.39
N THR A 157 6.21 -92.57 31.22
CA THR A 157 7.33 -92.89 32.11
C THR A 157 6.89 -93.55 33.42
N TYR A 158 5.78 -93.10 34.00
CA TYR A 158 5.45 -93.40 35.40
C TYR A 158 4.07 -94.03 35.63
N ALA A 159 3.12 -93.97 34.68
CA ALA A 159 1.77 -94.48 34.92
C ALA A 159 1.71 -96.01 34.92
N ALA A 160 0.82 -96.58 35.73
CA ALA A 160 0.57 -98.02 35.70
C ALA A 160 -0.15 -98.43 34.41
N TRP A 161 0.10 -99.65 33.93
CA TRP A 161 -0.51 -100.18 32.69
C TRP A 161 -2.04 -100.01 32.62
N LYS A 162 -2.72 -100.20 33.77
CA LYS A 162 -4.17 -100.03 33.87
C LYS A 162 -4.60 -98.57 33.64
N GLU A 163 -3.92 -97.60 34.26
CA GLU A 163 -4.21 -96.17 34.12
C GLU A 163 -4.00 -95.68 32.67
N VAL A 164 -2.94 -96.19 32.02
CA VAL A 164 -2.68 -95.91 30.60
C VAL A 164 -3.83 -96.42 29.72
N MET A 165 -4.28 -97.65 29.96
CA MET A 165 -5.38 -98.25 29.19
C MET A 165 -6.73 -97.57 29.43
N GLU A 166 -6.99 -97.07 30.65
CA GLU A 166 -8.23 -96.33 30.97
C GLU A 166 -8.27 -94.95 30.31
N MET A 167 -7.11 -94.30 30.16
CA MET A 167 -7.03 -92.91 29.69
C MET A 167 -6.67 -92.76 28.20
N GLN A 168 -6.16 -93.82 27.53
CA GLN A 168 -5.56 -93.71 26.20
C GLN A 168 -6.47 -93.09 25.13
N ASP A 169 -7.76 -93.41 25.13
CA ASP A 169 -8.67 -92.95 24.08
C ASP A 169 -8.98 -91.47 24.23
N PHE A 170 -9.12 -91.00 25.47
CA PHE A 170 -9.27 -89.59 25.79
C PHE A 170 -8.01 -88.80 25.40
N VAL A 171 -6.83 -89.27 25.83
CA VAL A 171 -5.55 -88.60 25.55
C VAL A 171 -5.28 -88.55 24.05
N LYS A 172 -5.44 -89.67 23.33
CA LYS A 172 -5.27 -89.72 21.85
C LYS A 172 -6.22 -88.75 21.15
N SER A 173 -7.47 -88.65 21.61
CA SER A 173 -8.45 -87.73 21.01
C SER A 173 -8.06 -86.27 21.24
N ALA A 174 -7.67 -85.91 22.46
CA ALA A 174 -7.21 -84.55 22.79
C ALA A 174 -5.95 -84.15 22.00
N LEU A 175 -4.98 -85.07 21.85
CA LEU A 175 -3.77 -84.83 21.07
C LEU A 175 -4.05 -84.64 19.58
N ARG A 176 -4.94 -85.44 18.99
CA ARG A 176 -5.35 -85.28 17.59
C ARG A 176 -6.05 -83.94 17.37
N GLN A 177 -6.90 -83.53 18.30
CA GLN A 177 -7.52 -82.20 18.24
C GLN A 177 -6.47 -81.10 18.25
N LEU A 178 -5.50 -81.17 19.17
CA LEU A 178 -4.43 -80.17 19.25
C LEU A 178 -3.51 -80.17 18.02
N GLN A 179 -3.23 -81.35 17.43
CA GLN A 179 -2.46 -81.47 16.19
C GLN A 179 -3.17 -80.89 14.97
N SER A 180 -4.51 -80.79 15.01
CA SER A 180 -5.29 -80.17 13.93
C SER A 180 -5.30 -78.65 13.97
N GLU A 181 -4.86 -78.04 15.07
CA GLU A 181 -4.74 -76.57 15.17
C GLU A 181 -3.54 -76.09 14.35
N GLN A 182 -3.78 -75.21 13.37
CA GLN A 182 -2.71 -74.66 12.53
C GLN A 182 -2.23 -73.30 13.05
N PRO A 183 -0.93 -72.98 12.92
CA PRO A 183 -0.44 -71.63 13.15
C PRO A 183 -1.13 -70.63 12.22
N LEU A 184 -1.49 -69.46 12.73
CA LEU A 184 -2.06 -68.39 11.90
C LEU A 184 -1.03 -67.96 10.85
N ASN A 185 -1.37 -68.09 9.56
CA ASN A 185 -0.51 -67.69 8.45
C ASN A 185 -0.18 -66.19 8.54
N MET A 186 1.12 -65.85 8.56
CA MET A 186 1.61 -64.47 8.69
C MET A 186 1.73 -63.74 7.36
N ASP A 187 1.78 -64.47 6.23
CA ASP A 187 2.15 -63.91 4.93
C ASP A 187 1.00 -63.23 4.19
N SER A 188 -0.24 -63.30 4.71
CA SER A 188 -1.42 -62.85 3.97
C SER A 188 -1.79 -61.38 4.18
N GLU A 189 -1.20 -60.65 5.14
CA GLU A 189 -1.72 -59.35 5.58
C GLU A 189 -0.64 -58.34 6.04
N GLU A 190 0.52 -58.28 5.39
CA GLU A 190 1.41 -57.13 5.60
C GLU A 190 0.81 -55.90 4.91
N THR A 191 -0.14 -55.23 5.58
CA THR A 191 -0.66 -53.94 5.13
C THR A 191 0.48 -52.93 5.19
N THR A 192 1.05 -52.63 4.02
CA THR A 192 2.10 -51.61 3.84
C THR A 192 1.45 -50.25 3.58
N VAL A 193 1.59 -49.33 4.53
CA VAL A 193 1.14 -47.95 4.36
C VAL A 193 2.24 -47.15 3.65
N ARG A 194 1.91 -46.46 2.56
CA ARG A 194 2.84 -45.61 1.81
C ARG A 194 2.35 -44.18 1.76
N PHE A 195 3.15 -43.24 2.26
CA PHE A 195 2.93 -41.82 2.07
C PHE A 195 3.31 -41.40 0.64
N ILE A 196 2.44 -40.63 -0.01
CA ILE A 196 2.68 -40.05 -1.33
C ILE A 196 2.56 -38.54 -1.19
N GLN A 197 3.67 -37.83 -1.40
CA GLN A 197 3.69 -36.39 -1.34
C GLN A 197 3.03 -35.78 -2.60
N THR A 198 2.27 -34.71 -2.40
CA THR A 198 1.68 -33.91 -3.48
C THR A 198 2.76 -33.08 -4.20
N THR A 199 2.60 -32.91 -5.52
CA THR A 199 3.50 -32.14 -6.40
C THR A 199 3.06 -30.70 -6.68
N GLN A 200 1.90 -30.26 -6.16
CA GLN A 200 1.39 -28.89 -6.35
C GLN A 200 2.29 -27.85 -5.67
N GLU A 201 2.53 -26.74 -6.36
CA GLU A 201 3.28 -25.63 -5.78
C GLU A 201 2.43 -24.83 -4.79
N PRO A 202 3.00 -24.40 -3.64
CA PRO A 202 2.28 -23.60 -2.64
C PRO A 202 1.70 -22.26 -3.15
N SER A 203 2.18 -21.79 -4.30
CA SER A 203 1.76 -20.52 -4.93
C SER A 203 0.27 -20.50 -5.31
N GLU A 204 -0.33 -21.66 -5.59
CA GLU A 204 -1.76 -21.79 -5.92
C GLU A 204 -2.70 -21.39 -4.76
N LEU A 205 -2.19 -21.35 -3.52
CA LEU A 205 -2.97 -21.05 -2.32
C LEU A 205 -3.04 -19.56 -1.96
N LEU A 206 -2.20 -18.72 -2.58
CA LEU A 206 -1.93 -17.34 -2.11
C LEU A 206 -2.52 -16.24 -3.02
N GLY A 207 -2.94 -16.57 -4.25
CA GLY A 207 -3.54 -15.63 -5.20
C GLY A 207 -2.54 -14.81 -6.01
N SER A 208 -3.01 -13.72 -6.65
CA SER A 208 -2.20 -12.87 -7.54
C SER A 208 -2.66 -11.41 -7.52
N LEU A 209 -1.70 -10.49 -7.66
CA LEU A 209 -2.00 -9.06 -7.77
C LEU A 209 -2.43 -8.73 -9.21
N VAL A 210 -3.58 -8.09 -9.35
CA VAL A 210 -4.12 -7.63 -10.65
C VAL A 210 -4.12 -6.11 -10.70
N VAL A 211 -3.44 -5.53 -11.69
CA VAL A 211 -3.39 -4.08 -11.89
C VAL A 211 -4.44 -3.68 -12.93
N SER A 212 -5.46 -2.95 -12.50
CA SER A 212 -6.49 -2.39 -13.38
C SER A 212 -6.30 -0.87 -13.50
N ASN A 213 -6.01 -0.36 -14.71
CA ASN A 213 -5.89 1.08 -14.93
C ASN A 213 -7.27 1.72 -15.05
N CYS A 214 -7.69 2.49 -14.04
CA CYS A 214 -8.94 3.25 -14.09
C CYS A 214 -8.67 4.67 -14.60
N LYS A 215 -9.02 4.96 -15.86
CA LYS A 215 -8.96 6.32 -16.43
C LYS A 215 -10.07 7.16 -15.80
N ARG A 216 -9.72 8.23 -15.08
CA ARG A 216 -10.72 9.21 -14.63
C ARG A 216 -11.12 10.10 -15.80
N ALA A 217 -12.42 10.17 -16.08
CA ALA A 217 -12.97 11.10 -17.05
C ALA A 217 -12.86 12.53 -16.50
N SER A 218 -11.99 13.35 -17.10
CA SER A 218 -12.01 14.79 -16.88
C SER A 218 -13.20 15.39 -17.62
N ALA A 219 -14.06 16.11 -16.91
CA ALA A 219 -15.20 16.81 -17.47
C ALA A 219 -14.74 17.95 -18.40
N GLU A 220 -14.96 17.78 -19.71
CA GLU A 220 -14.79 18.83 -20.72
C GLU A 220 -15.84 19.92 -20.53
N GLN A 221 -15.38 21.15 -20.32
CA GLN A 221 -16.22 22.35 -20.42
C GLN A 221 -16.60 22.57 -21.89
N LYS A 222 -17.89 22.36 -22.22
CA LYS A 222 -18.46 22.73 -23.52
C LYS A 222 -18.61 24.24 -23.65
N GLU A 223 -17.73 24.85 -24.43
CA GLU A 223 -17.85 26.22 -24.91
C GLU A 223 -19.00 26.31 -25.95
N LYS A 224 -20.09 27.01 -25.60
CA LYS A 224 -21.22 27.26 -26.49
C LYS A 224 -20.84 28.31 -27.54
N LYS A 225 -20.51 27.84 -28.74
CA LYS A 225 -20.47 28.64 -29.98
C LYS A 225 -21.88 29.14 -30.31
N LYS A 226 -22.13 30.45 -30.18
CA LYS A 226 -23.25 31.12 -30.85
C LYS A 226 -22.69 32.00 -31.97
N THR A 227 -22.97 31.55 -33.18
CA THR A 227 -22.78 32.25 -34.45
C THR A 227 -23.66 33.51 -34.51
N HIS A 228 -23.05 34.65 -34.84
CA HIS A 228 -23.67 35.60 -35.76
C HIS A 228 -22.59 36.25 -36.62
N SER A 229 -22.78 36.13 -37.94
CA SER A 229 -21.96 36.70 -39.00
C SER A 229 -22.29 38.18 -39.22
N THR A 230 -21.28 39.02 -39.46
CA THR A 230 -21.21 40.04 -40.54
C THR A 230 -19.85 40.76 -40.41
N GLU A 231 -18.89 40.42 -41.28
CA GLU A 231 -18.28 41.30 -42.31
C GLU A 231 -17.75 42.65 -41.79
N LYS A 232 -16.49 43.09 -41.96
CA LYS A 232 -15.54 42.96 -43.09
C LYS A 232 -14.18 43.59 -42.69
N LYS A 233 -13.07 43.04 -43.26
CA LYS A 233 -11.81 43.71 -43.69
C LYS A 233 -10.90 44.31 -42.59
N ASN A 234 -9.57 44.23 -42.56
CA ASN A 234 -8.44 43.76 -43.38
C ASN A 234 -7.30 43.48 -42.34
N GLY A 235 -6.41 42.50 -42.50
CA GLY A 235 -5.14 42.67 -43.24
C GLY A 235 -3.93 42.99 -42.33
N ILE A 236 -3.12 41.94 -42.08
CA ILE A 236 -1.64 41.92 -42.04
C ILE A 236 -0.86 42.26 -40.72
N HIS A 237 -0.01 41.27 -40.37
CA HIS A 237 1.34 41.28 -39.74
C HIS A 237 1.55 40.82 -38.27
N ASP A 238 2.49 39.87 -38.18
CA ASP A 238 3.46 39.48 -37.13
C ASP A 238 3.06 39.57 -35.64
N GLY A 239 3.29 38.55 -34.82
CA GLY A 239 4.51 37.76 -34.73
C GLY A 239 5.34 38.26 -33.54
N MET A 240 5.14 37.70 -32.34
CA MET A 240 6.22 37.59 -31.36
C MET A 240 5.90 36.56 -30.28
N ARG A 241 6.54 35.40 -30.43
CA ARG A 241 6.68 34.38 -29.40
C ARG A 241 7.66 34.94 -28.37
N ARG A 242 7.20 35.25 -27.15
CA ARG A 242 8.10 35.51 -26.00
C ARG A 242 8.01 34.34 -25.03
N THR A 243 9.08 33.56 -25.03
CA THR A 243 9.46 32.58 -24.04
C THR A 243 9.52 33.21 -22.65
N VAL A 244 8.83 32.61 -21.69
CA VAL A 244 8.91 32.93 -20.26
C VAL A 244 10.17 32.25 -19.69
N PRO A 245 11.07 32.98 -19.00
CA PRO A 245 12.13 32.33 -18.23
C PRO A 245 11.52 31.69 -16.97
N ASN A 246 11.83 30.41 -16.79
CA ASN A 246 11.74 29.74 -15.50
C ASN A 246 12.61 30.47 -14.47
N GLU A 247 12.09 30.62 -13.25
CA GLU A 247 12.77 30.56 -11.94
C GLU A 247 11.98 31.42 -10.92
N LEU A 248 11.01 30.80 -10.26
CA LEU A 248 10.56 31.24 -8.93
C LEU A 248 10.26 30.00 -8.07
N LYS A 249 11.32 29.45 -7.49
CA LYS A 249 11.22 28.69 -6.25
C LYS A 249 10.86 29.67 -5.14
N LEU A 250 9.57 29.84 -4.87
CA LEU A 250 9.11 30.35 -3.58
C LEU A 250 8.32 29.25 -2.87
N ILE A 251 8.96 28.74 -1.84
CA ILE A 251 8.43 27.88 -0.79
C ILE A 251 7.27 28.63 -0.14
N PHE A 252 6.03 28.18 -0.38
CA PHE A 252 4.88 28.63 0.39
C PHE A 252 5.01 28.05 1.81
N ARG A 253 5.45 28.88 2.76
CA ARG A 253 5.19 28.66 4.19
C ARG A 253 3.81 29.25 4.49
N PRO A 254 2.89 28.50 5.13
CA PRO A 254 1.60 29.06 5.52
C PRO A 254 1.80 30.12 6.61
N TYR A 255 1.07 31.22 6.45
CA TYR A 255 1.00 32.37 7.35
C TYR A 255 0.51 31.91 8.74
N CYS A 256 1.34 32.07 9.78
CA CYS A 256 0.92 31.91 11.18
C CYS A 256 0.19 33.20 11.62
N SER A 257 -1.10 33.09 11.93
CA SER A 257 -1.96 34.20 12.33
C SER A 257 -1.98 34.44 13.84
N ASN A 258 -0.83 34.48 14.53
CA ASN A 258 -0.76 34.95 15.93
C ASN A 258 0.62 35.55 16.23
N VAL A 259 0.67 36.87 16.41
CA VAL A 259 1.86 37.62 16.82
C VAL A 259 1.80 37.82 18.34
N SER A 260 2.22 36.80 19.09
CA SER A 260 2.59 36.94 20.51
C SER A 260 3.33 35.71 21.02
N GLU A 261 4.45 35.33 20.40
CA GLU A 261 5.51 34.50 21.00
C GLU A 261 6.58 34.18 19.93
N CYS A 262 7.46 35.14 19.65
CA CYS A 262 8.69 34.92 18.86
C CYS A 262 9.78 35.89 19.33
N VAL A 263 10.29 35.66 20.53
CA VAL A 263 11.54 36.21 21.08
C VAL A 263 12.16 34.99 21.77
N THR A 264 13.18 34.31 21.27
CA THR A 264 14.58 34.70 21.05
C THR A 264 15.30 33.68 20.13
N GLY A 265 16.35 34.11 19.42
CA GLY A 265 17.12 33.33 18.44
C GLY A 265 18.18 32.35 19.03
N PRO A 266 19.40 32.29 18.45
CA PRO A 266 19.81 31.30 17.44
C PRO A 266 21.08 30.48 17.84
N TYR A 267 21.55 29.61 16.91
CA TYR A 267 22.90 29.00 16.76
C TYR A 267 23.15 27.53 17.18
N PHE A 268 23.59 26.78 16.16
CA PHE A 268 24.68 25.77 16.10
C PHE A 268 24.59 24.37 16.73
N SER A 269 24.53 23.38 15.82
CA SER A 269 25.47 22.25 15.60
C SER A 269 25.86 21.23 16.69
N THR A 270 25.80 19.97 16.23
CA THR A 270 26.72 18.83 16.48
C THR A 270 26.73 18.10 17.85
N ASN A 271 26.26 16.84 17.78
CA ASN A 271 26.96 15.59 18.09
C ASN A 271 27.37 15.22 19.55
N ARG A 272 27.24 13.89 19.81
CA ARG A 272 27.74 13.03 20.92
C ARG A 272 26.98 12.99 22.26
N GLY A 273 26.54 11.77 22.58
CA GLY A 273 27.18 10.96 23.63
C GLY A 273 26.61 11.00 25.06
N THR A 274 26.07 9.84 25.48
CA THR A 274 26.19 9.23 26.83
C THR A 274 25.95 10.08 28.08
N HIS A 275 24.92 9.77 28.87
CA HIS A 275 25.02 9.05 30.17
C HIS A 275 23.66 8.94 30.88
N SER A 276 23.55 7.84 31.65
CA SER A 276 22.51 7.40 32.57
C SER A 276 21.97 8.44 33.56
N CYS A 277 20.68 8.31 33.88
CA CYS A 277 20.19 7.76 35.15
C CYS A 277 18.77 7.22 34.93
#